data_AF-A0ABD0SJ45-F1
#
_entry.id   AF-A0ABD0SJ45-F1
#
_cell.length_a   1.000
_cell.length_b   1.000
_cell.length_c   1.000
_cell.angle_alpha   90.00
_cell.angle_beta   90.00
_cell.angle_gamma   90.00
#
_symmetry.space_group_name_H-M   'P 1'
#
loop_
_entity.id
_entity.type
_entity.pdbx_description
1 polymer ?
#
loop_
_entity_poly.entity_id
_entity_poly.type
_entity_poly.pdbx_seq_one_letter_code
_entity_poly.pdbx_strand_id
1 'polypeptide(L)'
;MMYSNAKLNHLLFTVRFEVGLFGAGRTFFITIPRTVASAKNSRWVETPRPSGPMPSLVMYCPSQNDVVTCALFDDTNNIAGLQIALPEDTWINPPFDMATQGFTRWTAPANTNGATRTYWTMQQYYVSEETLKKSKEERMAMASRVEGVLRERAVWLTGFNGELMKVSGYASELTDTAKTHFTEQACVPLMGRHYYYNMTADTECTSEGILPWFPMIDRGTDQLIATGFMTFGQLPAANLVKDYFERPTRSDVEMIVPNGPQCLYDLTQNVGTITMHIYYVDSPFLINCFNN
;
A
#
# COMPACT_ATOMS: atom_id res chain seq x y z
N MET A 1 39.34 -24.13 8.59
CA MET A 1 37.94 -24.55 8.45
C MET A 1 37.09 -23.30 8.27
N MET A 2 36.61 -23.10 7.05
CA MET A 2 35.78 -21.96 6.64
C MET A 2 34.40 -22.09 7.27
N TYR A 3 34.00 -21.10 8.07
CA TYR A 3 32.58 -20.90 8.39
C TYR A 3 31.93 -20.24 7.17
N SER A 4 31.01 -20.98 6.57
CA SER A 4 30.12 -20.54 5.50
C SER A 4 29.24 -19.39 6.00
N ASN A 5 29.41 -18.21 5.41
CA ASN A 5 28.46 -17.09 5.50
C ASN A 5 27.20 -17.46 4.71
N ALA A 6 26.21 -18.05 5.38
CA ALA A 6 24.85 -18.06 4.88
C ALA A 6 24.31 -16.63 4.93
N LYS A 7 24.38 -15.91 3.80
CA LYS A 7 23.63 -14.67 3.59
C LYS A 7 22.15 -14.98 3.84
N LEU A 8 21.59 -14.42 4.92
CA LEU A 8 20.15 -14.35 5.16
C LEU A 8 19.52 -13.44 4.09
N ASN A 9 19.30 -13.98 2.89
CA ASN A 9 18.59 -13.34 1.79
C ASN A 9 17.07 -13.47 1.99
N HIS A 10 16.54 -12.91 3.08
CA HIS A 10 15.10 -12.76 3.28
C HIS A 10 14.78 -11.30 3.56
N LEU A 11 14.95 -10.48 2.53
CA LEU A 11 14.44 -9.11 2.51
C LEU A 11 12.90 -9.23 2.36
N LEU A 12 12.14 -8.86 3.40
CA LEU A 12 10.68 -9.07 3.50
C LEU A 12 9.92 -7.82 3.05
N PHE A 13 9.05 -7.93 2.05
CA PHE A 13 8.07 -6.88 1.72
C PHE A 13 6.76 -7.28 2.38
N THR A 14 6.17 -6.42 3.23
CA THR A 14 5.12 -6.85 4.15
C THR A 14 3.93 -5.90 4.21
N VAL A 15 2.74 -6.47 4.44
CA VAL A 15 1.50 -5.74 4.72
C VAL A 15 1.10 -5.97 6.18
N ARG A 16 0.73 -4.92 6.93
CA ARG A 16 0.30 -5.03 8.32
C ARG A 16 -1.22 -5.14 8.48
N PHE A 17 -1.63 -5.92 9.47
CA PHE A 17 -3.00 -6.00 9.97
C PHE A 17 -3.04 -5.74 11.49
N GLU A 18 -4.06 -5.02 11.96
CA GLU A 18 -4.32 -4.55 13.34
C GLU A 18 -3.50 -3.36 13.92
N VAL A 19 -4.24 -2.46 14.57
CA VAL A 19 -3.79 -1.35 15.40
C VAL A 19 -3.65 -1.81 16.85
N GLY A 20 -2.43 -2.10 17.30
CA GLY A 20 -2.18 -2.47 18.69
C GLY A 20 -0.75 -2.16 19.11
N LEU A 21 -0.56 -1.16 19.98
CA LEU A 21 0.74 -0.84 20.61
C LEU A 21 1.22 -1.94 21.57
N PHE A 22 0.32 -2.81 22.04
CA PHE A 22 0.61 -3.88 23.00
C PHE A 22 0.62 -5.29 22.39
N GLY A 23 0.31 -5.42 21.09
CA GLY A 23 0.49 -6.64 20.33
C GLY A 23 1.92 -6.73 19.80
N ALA A 24 2.90 -7.05 20.66
CA ALA A 24 4.24 -7.35 20.20
C ALA A 24 4.28 -8.79 19.64
N GLY A 25 4.44 -8.99 18.34
CA GLY A 25 4.56 -10.34 17.79
C GLY A 25 4.60 -10.42 16.26
N ARG A 26 5.32 -11.39 15.71
CA ARG A 26 5.50 -11.64 14.26
C ARG A 26 4.22 -12.04 13.51
N THR A 27 3.06 -11.89 14.15
CA THR A 27 1.73 -12.30 13.69
C THR A 27 0.96 -11.19 13.00
N PHE A 28 1.56 -10.03 12.70
CA PHE A 28 0.87 -8.88 12.08
C PHE A 28 1.30 -8.56 10.67
N PHE A 29 2.27 -9.28 10.08
CA PHE A 29 2.86 -8.94 8.79
C PHE A 29 2.69 -10.06 7.77
N ILE A 30 2.07 -9.75 6.62
CA ILE A 30 1.89 -10.66 5.49
C ILE A 30 2.98 -10.40 4.48
N THR A 31 3.86 -11.38 4.26
CA THR A 31 4.89 -11.27 3.21
C THR A 31 4.28 -11.35 1.83
N ILE A 32 4.63 -10.40 0.98
CA ILE A 32 4.27 -10.37 -0.43
C ILE A 32 5.49 -10.82 -1.27
N PRO A 33 5.30 -11.72 -2.25
CA PRO A 33 6.40 -12.20 -3.08
C PRO A 33 7.12 -11.09 -3.85
N ARG A 34 8.47 -11.05 -3.78
CA ARG A 34 9.29 -10.05 -4.50
C ARG A 34 9.73 -10.50 -5.89
N THR A 35 9.60 -11.79 -6.21
CA THR A 35 9.89 -12.35 -7.54
C THR A 35 8.81 -13.31 -8.02
N VAL A 36 8.65 -13.47 -9.34
CA VAL A 36 7.72 -14.45 -9.93
C VAL A 36 8.00 -15.87 -9.42
N ALA A 37 9.28 -16.23 -9.25
CA ALA A 37 9.67 -17.52 -8.68
C ALA A 37 9.16 -17.69 -7.23
N SER A 38 9.34 -16.66 -6.38
CA SER A 38 8.80 -16.68 -5.02
C SER A 38 7.26 -16.68 -4.99
N ALA A 39 6.61 -16.03 -5.96
CA ALA A 39 5.16 -16.02 -6.08
C ALA A 39 4.64 -17.43 -6.38
N LYS A 40 5.21 -18.10 -7.39
CA LYS A 40 4.87 -19.49 -7.74
C LYS A 40 5.13 -20.45 -6.57
N ASN A 41 6.26 -20.32 -5.88
CA ASN A 41 6.58 -21.14 -4.70
C ASN A 41 5.59 -20.92 -3.55
N SER A 42 5.06 -19.70 -3.40
CA SER A 42 4.04 -19.35 -2.41
C SER A 42 2.61 -19.64 -2.89
N ARG A 43 2.45 -20.36 -4.01
CA ARG A 43 1.15 -20.65 -4.63
C ARG A 43 0.38 -19.36 -4.98
N TRP A 44 1.04 -18.43 -5.64
CA TRP A 44 0.38 -17.33 -6.32
C TRP A 44 0.23 -17.67 -7.79
N VAL A 45 -0.90 -17.29 -8.38
CA VAL A 45 -1.27 -17.60 -9.77
C VAL A 45 -1.36 -16.32 -10.57
N GLU A 46 -0.89 -16.40 -11.82
CA GLU A 46 -1.06 -15.32 -12.78
C GLU A 46 -2.55 -15.03 -12.97
N THR A 47 -2.93 -13.77 -12.83
CA THR A 47 -4.33 -13.33 -12.82
C THR A 47 -4.47 -12.14 -13.76
N PRO A 48 -5.41 -12.16 -14.72
CA PRO A 48 -5.76 -11.00 -15.54
C PRO A 48 -5.99 -9.76 -14.67
N ARG A 49 -5.26 -8.67 -14.96
CA ARG A 49 -5.33 -7.42 -14.20
C ARG A 49 -6.43 -6.48 -14.71
N PRO A 50 -6.92 -5.53 -13.90
CA PRO A 50 -7.68 -4.40 -14.42
C PRO A 50 -6.87 -3.58 -15.43
N SER A 51 -7.59 -2.91 -16.32
CA SER A 51 -7.05 -1.82 -17.12
C SER A 51 -6.51 -0.73 -16.22
N GLY A 52 -5.44 -0.07 -16.63
CA GLY A 52 -4.87 1.03 -15.86
C GLY A 52 -3.43 1.30 -16.24
N PRO A 53 -2.73 2.12 -15.45
CA PRO A 53 -1.35 2.48 -15.71
C PRO A 53 -0.42 1.26 -15.73
N MET A 54 0.65 1.37 -16.52
CA MET A 54 1.68 0.33 -16.68
C MET A 54 1.12 -1.03 -17.11
N PRO A 55 0.46 -1.11 -18.29
CA PRO A 55 -0.22 -2.32 -18.76
C PRO A 55 0.72 -3.49 -19.06
N SER A 56 2.03 -3.25 -19.19
CA SER A 56 3.04 -4.28 -19.40
C SER A 56 3.32 -5.15 -18.16
N LEU A 57 2.85 -4.72 -16.97
CA LEU A 57 3.06 -5.48 -15.74
C LEU A 57 2.10 -6.67 -15.63
N VAL A 58 2.64 -7.81 -15.21
CA VAL A 58 1.90 -9.05 -15.01
C VAL A 58 1.48 -9.17 -13.55
N MET A 59 0.20 -9.49 -13.29
CA MET A 59 -0.34 -9.60 -11.94
C MET A 59 -0.38 -11.06 -11.48
N TYR A 60 0.05 -11.31 -10.23
CA TYR A 60 -0.12 -12.57 -9.54
C TYR A 60 -0.91 -12.35 -8.25
N CYS A 61 -1.83 -13.24 -7.94
CA CYS A 61 -2.65 -13.22 -6.73
C CYS A 61 -2.55 -14.57 -5.97
N PRO A 62 -2.79 -14.63 -4.66
CA PRO A 62 -2.82 -15.90 -3.92
C PRO A 62 -3.83 -16.92 -4.49
N SER A 63 -3.45 -18.21 -4.59
CA SER A 63 -4.21 -19.26 -5.29
C SER A 63 -5.46 -19.81 -4.56
N GLN A 64 -6.19 -19.00 -3.81
CA GLN A 64 -7.33 -19.43 -2.97
C GLN A 64 -8.56 -18.55 -3.17
N ASN A 65 -8.81 -18.12 -4.40
CA ASN A 65 -9.84 -17.14 -4.74
C ASN A 65 -9.65 -15.79 -4.01
N ASP A 66 -8.42 -15.49 -3.58
CA ASP A 66 -8.07 -14.25 -2.92
C ASP A 66 -7.41 -13.31 -3.92
N VAL A 67 -8.08 -12.19 -4.18
CA VAL A 67 -7.61 -11.13 -5.08
C VAL A 67 -7.51 -9.78 -4.37
N VAL A 68 -7.65 -9.76 -3.03
CA VAL A 68 -7.65 -8.52 -2.23
C VAL A 68 -6.28 -7.86 -2.28
N THR A 69 -5.21 -8.65 -2.30
CA THR A 69 -3.83 -8.15 -2.42
C THR A 69 -3.09 -8.97 -3.47
N CYS A 70 -2.75 -8.34 -4.58
CA CYS A 70 -2.03 -8.96 -5.69
C CYS A 70 -0.74 -8.19 -6.00
N ALA A 71 0.30 -8.90 -6.43
CA ALA A 71 1.61 -8.35 -6.73
C ALA A 71 1.75 -8.19 -8.25
N LEU A 72 2.33 -7.07 -8.67
CA LEU A 72 2.62 -6.77 -10.06
C LEU A 72 4.10 -7.01 -10.32
N PHE A 73 4.43 -7.67 -11.43
CA PHE A 73 5.79 -8.02 -11.81
C PHE A 73 6.13 -7.44 -13.18
N ASP A 74 7.37 -6.98 -13.34
CA ASP A 74 7.92 -6.63 -14.65
C ASP A 74 8.51 -7.87 -15.36
N ASP A 75 8.96 -7.70 -16.60
CA ASP A 75 9.58 -8.78 -17.38
C ASP A 75 10.98 -9.22 -16.87
N THR A 76 11.53 -8.55 -15.85
CA THR A 76 12.71 -9.00 -15.10
C THR A 76 12.34 -9.99 -14.00
N ASN A 77 11.05 -10.34 -13.90
CA ASN A 77 10.46 -11.21 -12.89
C ASN A 77 10.56 -10.68 -11.45
N ASN A 78 10.71 -9.37 -11.29
CA ASN A 78 10.76 -8.73 -9.98
C ASN A 78 9.49 -7.91 -9.73
N ILE A 79 9.16 -7.75 -8.45
CA ILE A 79 8.01 -6.94 -8.04
C ILE A 79 8.19 -5.50 -8.52
N ALA A 80 7.14 -4.98 -9.13
CA ALA A 80 7.04 -3.67 -9.74
C ALA A 80 5.82 -2.90 -9.23
N GLY A 81 4.96 -3.52 -8.43
CA GLY A 81 3.82 -2.86 -7.81
C GLY A 81 2.96 -3.80 -6.99
N LEU A 82 1.86 -3.25 -6.46
CA LEU A 82 0.85 -3.95 -5.69
C LEU A 82 -0.53 -3.41 -6.07
N GLN A 83 -1.50 -4.31 -6.13
CA GLN A 83 -2.91 -3.98 -6.26
C GLN A 83 -3.66 -4.35 -4.98
N ILE A 84 -4.53 -3.44 -4.54
CA ILE A 84 -5.53 -3.65 -3.50
C ILE A 84 -6.89 -3.76 -4.19
N ALA A 85 -7.73 -4.72 -3.79
CA ALA A 85 -9.08 -4.89 -4.30
C ALA A 85 -10.10 -4.97 -3.16
N LEU A 86 -11.13 -4.12 -3.23
CA LEU A 86 -12.25 -4.09 -2.30
C LEU A 86 -13.49 -4.68 -2.99
N PRO A 87 -14.12 -5.73 -2.44
CA PRO A 87 -15.28 -6.34 -3.08
C PRO A 87 -16.48 -5.39 -3.09
N GLU A 88 -17.03 -5.10 -4.27
CA GLU A 88 -18.09 -4.12 -4.47
C GLU A 88 -19.40 -4.51 -3.75
N ASP A 89 -19.72 -5.80 -3.71
CA ASP A 89 -20.95 -6.35 -3.15
C ASP A 89 -20.97 -6.46 -1.62
N THR A 90 -19.82 -6.47 -0.96
CA THR A 90 -19.72 -6.58 0.51
C THR A 90 -19.03 -5.41 1.19
N TRP A 91 -18.61 -4.40 0.43
CA TRP A 91 -18.14 -3.15 0.98
C TRP A 91 -19.32 -2.22 1.21
N ILE A 92 -19.63 -1.99 2.48
CA ILE A 92 -20.89 -1.38 2.91
C ILE A 92 -20.69 0.12 3.11
N ASN A 93 -21.58 0.92 2.52
CA ASN A 93 -21.65 2.38 2.66
C ASN A 93 -20.34 3.14 2.35
N PRO A 94 -19.62 2.87 1.24
CA PRO A 94 -18.53 3.75 0.83
C PRO A 94 -19.09 5.16 0.57
N PRO A 95 -18.62 6.21 1.28
CA PRO A 95 -19.27 7.53 1.25
C PRO A 95 -18.84 8.40 0.07
N PHE A 96 -17.86 7.95 -0.72
CA PHE A 96 -17.21 8.74 -1.76
C PHE A 96 -17.46 8.18 -3.15
N ASP A 97 -17.31 9.02 -4.17
CA ASP A 97 -17.20 8.58 -5.55
C ASP A 97 -15.87 7.85 -5.77
N MET A 98 -15.96 6.58 -6.17
CA MET A 98 -14.81 5.71 -6.29
C MET A 98 -13.91 6.08 -7.47
N ALA A 99 -14.47 6.57 -8.57
CA ALA A 99 -13.69 6.97 -9.73
C ALA A 99 -12.89 8.25 -9.42
N THR A 100 -13.51 9.23 -8.78
CA THR A 100 -12.84 10.45 -8.31
C THR A 100 -11.75 10.12 -7.29
N GLN A 101 -11.97 9.16 -6.39
CA GLN A 101 -10.95 8.67 -5.46
C GLN A 101 -9.79 7.94 -6.16
N GLY A 102 -9.92 7.57 -7.44
CA GLY A 102 -8.89 6.89 -8.21
C GLY A 102 -9.02 5.37 -8.29
N PHE A 103 -10.15 4.79 -7.86
CA PHE A 103 -10.38 3.35 -8.00
C PHE A 103 -10.77 2.99 -9.43
N THR A 104 -10.26 1.84 -9.89
CA THR A 104 -10.71 1.19 -11.11
C THR A 104 -11.67 0.07 -10.78
N ARG A 105 -12.86 0.07 -11.39
CA ARG A 105 -13.82 -1.05 -11.29
C ARG A 105 -13.32 -2.24 -12.11
N TRP A 106 -13.29 -3.42 -11.51
CA TRP A 106 -12.70 -4.63 -12.10
C TRP A 106 -13.53 -5.87 -11.78
N THR A 107 -13.85 -6.67 -12.79
CA THR A 107 -14.42 -8.00 -12.56
C THR A 107 -13.32 -9.04 -12.64
N ALA A 108 -13.06 -9.70 -11.52
CA ALA A 108 -12.03 -10.72 -11.43
C ALA A 108 -12.41 -11.95 -12.28
N PRO A 109 -11.41 -12.71 -12.77
CA PRO A 109 -11.66 -14.02 -13.37
C PRO A 109 -12.50 -14.92 -12.46
N ALA A 110 -13.23 -15.84 -13.07
CA ALA A 110 -14.03 -16.80 -12.31
C ALA A 110 -13.16 -17.56 -11.30
N ASN A 111 -13.65 -17.64 -10.08
CA ASN A 111 -13.02 -18.39 -9.01
C ASN A 111 -13.11 -19.90 -9.26
N THR A 112 -12.55 -20.71 -8.37
CA THR A 112 -12.57 -22.19 -8.49
C THR A 112 -13.97 -22.81 -8.55
N ASN A 113 -15.02 -22.09 -8.13
CA ASN A 113 -16.42 -22.51 -8.23
C ASN A 113 -17.12 -21.97 -9.48
N GLY A 114 -16.40 -21.29 -10.38
CA GLY A 114 -16.96 -20.68 -11.60
C GLY A 114 -17.64 -19.32 -11.38
N ALA A 115 -17.59 -18.76 -10.17
CA ALA A 115 -18.23 -17.48 -9.86
C ALA A 115 -17.27 -16.31 -10.11
N THR A 116 -17.74 -15.27 -10.81
CA THR A 116 -17.05 -14.00 -10.94
C THR A 116 -17.51 -13.02 -9.86
N ARG A 117 -16.65 -12.06 -9.51
CA ARG A 117 -16.95 -11.01 -8.54
C ARG A 117 -16.32 -9.70 -8.97
N THR A 118 -17.02 -8.60 -8.71
CA THR A 118 -16.56 -7.25 -9.05
C THR A 118 -15.95 -6.56 -7.83
N TYR A 119 -14.90 -5.80 -8.08
CA TYR A 119 -14.08 -5.12 -7.09
C TYR A 119 -13.79 -3.69 -7.52
N TRP A 120 -13.62 -2.82 -6.53
CA TRP A 120 -12.93 -1.55 -6.67
C TRP A 120 -11.45 -1.77 -6.40
N THR A 121 -10.60 -1.40 -7.35
CA THR A 121 -9.16 -1.67 -7.28
C THR A 121 -8.34 -0.39 -7.26
N MET A 122 -7.25 -0.41 -6.50
CA MET A 122 -6.30 0.67 -6.45
C MET A 122 -4.88 0.11 -6.50
N GLN A 123 -3.96 0.81 -7.14
CA GLN A 123 -2.61 0.32 -7.37
C GLN A 123 -1.55 1.28 -6.84
N GLN A 124 -0.43 0.69 -6.47
CA GLN A 124 0.84 1.38 -6.29
C GLN A 124 1.92 0.67 -7.11
N TYR A 125 2.94 1.43 -7.53
CA TYR A 125 4.01 0.97 -8.41
C TYR A 125 5.37 1.38 -7.84
N TYR A 126 6.34 0.48 -7.93
CA TYR A 126 7.72 0.63 -7.40
C TYR A 126 8.73 0.99 -8.47
N VAL A 127 8.24 1.24 -9.68
CA VAL A 127 9.00 1.54 -10.89
C VAL A 127 8.21 2.57 -11.69
N SER A 128 8.90 3.48 -12.34
CA SER A 128 8.28 4.47 -13.22
C SER A 128 7.92 3.86 -14.58
N GLU A 129 6.97 4.49 -15.27
CA GLU A 129 6.67 4.15 -16.66
C GLU A 129 7.89 4.33 -17.57
N GLU A 130 8.69 5.37 -17.32
CA GLU A 130 9.93 5.63 -18.07
C GLU A 130 10.97 4.54 -17.87
N THR A 131 11.11 4.00 -16.65
CA THR A 131 11.96 2.84 -16.42
C THR A 131 11.43 1.61 -17.16
N LEU A 132 10.12 1.37 -17.17
CA LEU A 132 9.52 0.23 -17.89
C LEU A 132 9.72 0.29 -19.41
N LYS A 133 9.92 1.47 -19.99
CA LYS A 133 10.26 1.65 -21.42
C LYS A 133 11.72 1.26 -21.75
N LYS A 134 12.60 1.15 -20.75
CA LYS A 134 14.00 0.72 -20.95
C LYS A 134 14.11 -0.76 -21.27
N SER A 135 15.22 -1.14 -21.89
CA SER A 135 15.54 -2.54 -22.16
C SER A 135 15.57 -3.38 -20.87
N LYS A 136 15.32 -4.68 -21.01
CA LYS A 136 15.37 -5.62 -19.90
C LYS A 136 16.75 -5.62 -19.24
N GLU A 137 17.80 -5.54 -20.04
CA GLU A 137 19.20 -5.51 -19.61
C GLU A 137 19.49 -4.27 -18.75
N GLU A 138 19.04 -3.10 -19.17
CA GLU A 138 19.18 -1.86 -18.40
C GLU A 138 18.44 -1.95 -17.06
N ARG A 139 17.20 -2.45 -17.06
CA ARG A 139 16.42 -2.61 -15.83
C ARG A 139 17.03 -3.63 -14.87
N MET A 140 17.55 -4.73 -15.38
CA MET A 140 18.31 -5.69 -14.57
C MET A 140 19.59 -5.08 -13.98
N ALA A 141 20.29 -4.24 -14.74
CA ALA A 141 21.46 -3.51 -14.26
C ALA A 141 21.10 -2.45 -13.21
N MET A 142 19.92 -1.83 -13.28
CA MET A 142 19.41 -0.94 -12.23
C MET A 142 19.04 -1.72 -10.97
N ALA A 143 18.32 -2.84 -11.12
CA ALA A 143 17.87 -3.69 -10.02
C ALA A 143 19.03 -4.29 -9.19
N SER A 144 20.19 -4.53 -9.80
CA SER A 144 21.36 -5.07 -9.09
C SER A 144 22.14 -4.05 -8.27
N ARG A 145 21.87 -2.74 -8.45
CA ARG A 145 22.59 -1.65 -7.80
C ARG A 145 21.89 -1.08 -6.57
N VAL A 146 20.60 -1.38 -6.41
CA VAL A 146 19.77 -0.83 -5.34
C VAL A 146 19.17 -1.98 -4.54
N GLU A 147 19.40 -1.97 -3.23
CA GLU A 147 18.76 -2.89 -2.31
C GLU A 147 17.34 -2.39 -1.98
N GLY A 148 16.38 -3.32 -1.86
CA GLY A 148 15.00 -3.02 -1.50
C GLY A 148 14.03 -2.97 -2.69
N VAL A 149 12.77 -2.66 -2.38
CA VAL A 149 11.66 -2.65 -3.35
C VAL A 149 11.64 -1.34 -4.17
N LEU A 150 11.94 -0.21 -3.54
CA LEU A 150 11.88 1.12 -4.15
C LEU A 150 13.17 1.45 -4.93
N ARG A 151 13.33 0.86 -6.11
CA ARG A 151 14.55 0.99 -6.95
C ARG A 151 14.88 2.43 -7.33
N GLU A 152 13.85 3.22 -7.56
CA GLU A 152 13.98 4.64 -7.93
C GLU A 152 13.84 5.56 -6.72
N ARG A 153 13.87 5.00 -5.49
CA ARG A 153 13.58 5.71 -4.23
C ARG A 153 12.31 6.55 -4.36
N ALA A 154 11.27 5.93 -4.90
CA ALA A 154 9.97 6.54 -5.09
C ALA A 154 8.92 5.45 -5.25
N VAL A 155 7.68 5.81 -5.00
CA VAL A 155 6.49 5.01 -5.31
C VAL A 155 5.52 5.85 -6.12
N TRP A 156 4.84 5.24 -7.08
CA TRP A 156 3.78 5.88 -7.86
C TRP A 156 2.45 5.31 -7.43
N LEU A 157 1.52 6.18 -7.06
CA LEU A 157 0.23 5.80 -6.49
C LEU A 157 -0.87 6.23 -7.45
N THR A 158 -1.91 5.41 -7.60
CA THR A 158 -3.12 5.88 -8.27
C THR A 158 -3.80 6.92 -7.39
N GLY A 159 -3.74 8.19 -7.80
CA GLY A 159 -4.34 9.33 -7.10
C GLY A 159 -5.73 9.66 -7.63
N PHE A 160 -6.21 10.88 -7.35
CA PHE A 160 -7.53 11.32 -7.78
C PHE A 160 -7.73 11.16 -9.29
N ASN A 161 -8.95 10.78 -9.68
CA ASN A 161 -9.35 10.54 -11.06
C ASN A 161 -8.47 9.50 -11.81
N GLY A 162 -7.71 8.68 -11.07
CA GLY A 162 -6.83 7.66 -11.63
C GLY A 162 -5.46 8.17 -12.07
N GLU A 163 -5.12 9.44 -11.81
CA GLU A 163 -3.83 10.02 -12.19
C GLU A 163 -2.70 9.46 -11.32
N LEU A 164 -1.56 9.13 -11.93
CA LEU A 164 -0.41 8.64 -11.18
C LEU A 164 0.28 9.79 -10.42
N MET A 165 0.33 9.66 -9.10
CA MET A 165 1.06 10.56 -8.20
C MET A 165 2.39 9.94 -7.81
N LYS A 166 3.49 10.65 -8.04
CA LYS A 166 4.81 10.27 -7.53
C LYS A 166 4.96 10.70 -6.07
N VAL A 167 5.34 9.77 -5.21
CA VAL A 167 5.77 10.02 -3.83
C VAL A 167 7.27 9.76 -3.76
N SER A 168 8.03 10.79 -3.39
CA SER A 168 9.48 10.68 -3.25
C SER A 168 9.85 9.83 -2.03
N GLY A 169 10.94 9.08 -2.16
CA GLY A 169 11.57 8.36 -1.07
C GLY A 169 12.40 9.25 -0.14
N TYR A 170 12.65 10.51 -0.53
CA TYR A 170 13.37 11.49 0.26
C TYR A 170 12.40 12.33 1.09
N ALA A 171 12.62 12.40 2.41
CA ALA A 171 11.81 13.21 3.29
C ALA A 171 11.73 14.67 2.85
N SER A 172 12.87 15.28 2.51
CA SER A 172 12.95 16.68 2.10
C SER A 172 12.11 17.03 0.87
N GLU A 173 11.93 16.09 -0.06
CA GLU A 173 11.06 16.26 -1.21
C GLU A 173 9.59 15.98 -0.85
N LEU A 174 9.34 14.96 -0.02
CA LEU A 174 7.99 14.61 0.41
C LEU A 174 7.34 15.74 1.23
N THR A 175 8.09 16.33 2.15
CA THR A 175 7.60 17.34 3.10
C THR A 175 7.54 18.75 2.51
N ASP A 176 7.93 18.93 1.25
CA ASP A 176 7.76 20.19 0.51
C ASP A 176 6.28 20.32 0.10
N THR A 177 5.46 20.84 1.03
CA THR A 177 4.00 20.96 0.85
C THR A 177 3.61 21.84 -0.33
N ALA A 178 4.49 22.74 -0.78
CA ALA A 178 4.27 23.55 -1.98
C ALA A 178 4.32 22.71 -3.26
N LYS A 179 4.92 21.51 -3.22
CA LYS A 179 5.00 20.58 -4.34
C LYS A 179 4.10 19.35 -4.19
N THR A 180 4.00 18.80 -2.99
CA THR A 180 3.39 17.48 -2.77
C THR A 180 2.04 17.54 -2.05
N HIS A 181 1.75 18.64 -1.36
CA HIS A 181 0.62 18.82 -0.46
C HIS A 181 0.51 17.83 0.71
N PHE A 182 1.49 16.94 0.92
CA PHE A 182 1.47 16.00 2.05
C PHE A 182 1.83 16.72 3.36
N THR A 183 0.86 16.76 4.27
CA THR A 183 0.96 17.45 5.56
C THR A 183 1.32 16.46 6.67
N GLU A 184 2.17 16.90 7.61
CA GLU A 184 2.65 16.08 8.71
C GLU A 184 1.55 15.78 9.74
N GLN A 185 1.50 14.52 10.19
CA GLN A 185 0.63 14.04 11.27
C GLN A 185 1.44 13.34 12.36
N ALA A 186 0.83 12.44 13.15
CA ALA A 186 1.54 11.79 14.25
C ALA A 186 2.65 10.85 13.77
N CYS A 187 3.70 10.73 14.59
CA CYS A 187 4.61 9.60 14.51
C CYS A 187 4.14 8.55 15.48
N VAL A 188 3.76 7.40 14.95
CA VAL A 188 3.28 6.28 15.74
C VAL A 188 4.43 5.28 15.90
N PRO A 189 4.82 4.92 17.14
CA PRO A 189 5.85 3.92 17.37
C PRO A 189 5.56 2.64 16.59
N LEU A 190 6.59 2.01 16.02
CA LEU A 190 6.51 0.80 15.20
C LEU A 190 5.79 0.98 13.85
N MET A 191 5.45 2.22 13.46
CA MET A 191 4.80 2.51 12.17
C MET A 191 5.52 3.63 11.40
N GLY A 192 5.90 4.70 12.09
CA GLY A 192 6.58 5.86 11.51
C GLY A 192 5.74 7.14 11.56
N ARG A 193 6.31 8.20 10.97
CA ARG A 193 5.66 9.50 10.81
C ARG A 193 4.70 9.45 9.63
N HIS A 194 3.42 9.70 9.90
CA HIS A 194 2.38 9.70 8.88
C HIS A 194 2.28 11.07 8.21
N TYR A 195 2.01 11.07 6.90
CA TYR A 195 1.74 12.26 6.11
C TYR A 195 0.48 12.05 5.29
N TYR A 196 -0.51 12.93 5.41
CA TYR A 196 -1.77 12.84 4.69
C TYR A 196 -1.92 14.01 3.72
N TYR A 197 -2.53 13.76 2.57
CA TYR A 197 -2.71 14.76 1.52
C TYR A 197 -3.59 15.90 2.01
N ASN A 198 -3.05 17.12 1.99
CA ASN A 198 -3.70 18.37 2.37
C ASN A 198 -4.58 18.25 3.63
N MET A 199 -4.05 17.63 4.69
CA MET A 199 -4.81 17.25 5.88
C MET A 199 -4.65 18.28 6.99
N THR A 200 -5.68 19.11 7.15
CA THR A 200 -5.80 20.16 8.15
C THR A 200 -7.19 20.10 8.80
N ALA A 201 -7.41 20.88 9.85
CA ALA A 201 -8.70 20.95 10.53
C ALA A 201 -9.83 21.45 9.62
N ASP A 202 -9.49 22.14 8.52
CA ASP A 202 -10.43 22.73 7.57
C ASP A 202 -10.60 21.89 6.29
N THR A 203 -9.89 20.77 6.15
CA THR A 203 -10.01 19.89 4.99
C THR A 203 -11.43 19.35 4.86
N GLU A 204 -12.04 19.52 3.70
CA GLU A 204 -13.36 18.94 3.44
C GLU A 204 -13.25 17.44 3.20
N CYS A 205 -14.12 16.66 3.85
CA CYS A 205 -14.19 15.22 3.64
C CYS A 205 -15.02 14.88 2.41
N THR A 206 -14.49 15.18 1.23
CA THR A 206 -15.11 14.88 -0.07
C THR A 206 -14.27 13.87 -0.84
N SER A 207 -14.79 13.40 -1.98
CA SER A 207 -14.07 12.50 -2.89
C SER A 207 -12.81 13.12 -3.51
N GLU A 208 -12.66 14.45 -3.46
CA GLU A 208 -11.47 15.19 -3.92
C GLU A 208 -10.61 15.70 -2.75
N GLY A 209 -11.15 15.70 -1.53
CA GLY A 209 -10.47 16.22 -0.35
C GLY A 209 -9.66 15.18 0.42
N ILE A 210 -10.07 13.90 0.37
CA ILE A 210 -9.39 12.82 1.08
C ILE A 210 -8.72 11.86 0.11
N LEU A 211 -7.39 11.91 0.01
CA LEU A 211 -6.66 10.94 -0.80
C LEU A 211 -6.58 9.58 -0.05
N PRO A 212 -6.90 8.44 -0.69
CA PRO A 212 -6.79 7.14 -0.03
C PRO A 212 -5.38 6.75 0.41
N TRP A 213 -4.34 7.38 -0.16
CA TRP A 213 -2.96 7.06 0.15
C TRP A 213 -2.33 8.05 1.13
N PHE A 214 -1.50 7.53 2.02
CA PHE A 214 -0.65 8.32 2.92
C PHE A 214 0.76 7.72 3.00
N PRO A 215 1.82 8.49 2.74
CA PRO A 215 3.19 8.02 2.95
C PRO A 215 3.60 8.04 4.42
N MET A 216 4.57 7.17 4.76
CA MET A 216 5.19 7.13 6.08
C MET A 216 6.71 7.20 6.00
N ILE A 217 7.29 8.07 6.83
CA ILE A 217 8.74 8.25 6.96
C ILE A 217 9.21 7.72 8.30
N ASP A 218 10.39 7.10 8.30
CA ASP A 218 11.15 6.84 9.52
C ASP A 218 11.95 8.09 9.91
N ARG A 219 11.67 8.68 11.07
CA ARG A 219 12.39 9.87 11.56
C ARG A 219 13.87 9.60 11.81
N GLY A 220 14.27 8.36 12.07
CA GLY A 220 15.67 8.03 12.30
C GLY A 220 16.52 8.05 11.04
N THR A 221 15.90 7.89 9.87
CA THR A 221 16.60 7.76 8.58
C THR A 221 16.19 8.78 7.53
N ASP A 222 15.09 9.53 7.76
CA ASP A 222 14.49 10.46 6.80
C ASP A 222 14.16 9.80 5.44
N GLN A 223 13.79 8.52 5.49
CA GLN A 223 13.43 7.73 4.31
C GLN A 223 11.96 7.31 4.34
N LEU A 224 11.35 7.26 3.15
CA LEU A 224 10.07 6.60 2.95
C LEU A 224 10.21 5.10 3.24
N ILE A 225 9.51 4.65 4.27
CA ILE A 225 9.57 3.26 4.75
C ILE A 225 8.32 2.46 4.41
N ALA A 226 7.21 3.16 4.15
CA ALA A 226 5.93 2.54 3.87
C ALA A 226 4.98 3.54 3.21
N THR A 227 3.94 3.00 2.60
CA THR A 227 2.69 3.73 2.34
C THR A 227 1.57 3.05 3.12
N GLY A 228 0.54 3.81 3.43
CA GLY A 228 -0.73 3.25 3.86
C GLY A 228 -1.83 3.62 2.90
N PHE A 229 -2.83 2.75 2.87
CA PHE A 229 -4.08 2.89 2.16
C PHE A 229 -5.19 3.02 3.19
N MET A 230 -6.00 4.08 3.16
CA MET A 230 -7.14 4.30 4.05
C MET A 230 -8.37 4.64 3.21
N THR A 231 -9.49 4.01 3.52
CA THR A 231 -10.78 4.39 2.93
C THR A 231 -11.92 4.13 3.93
N PHE A 232 -13.11 4.63 3.60
CA PHE A 232 -14.27 4.61 4.48
C PHE A 232 -15.33 3.63 3.99
N GLY A 233 -16.10 3.10 4.92
CA GLY A 233 -17.06 2.04 4.71
C GLY A 233 -16.71 0.82 5.54
N GLN A 234 -17.67 -0.09 5.68
CA GLN A 234 -17.50 -1.29 6.48
C GLN A 234 -17.17 -2.47 5.58
N LEU A 235 -16.08 -3.16 5.90
CA LEU A 235 -15.69 -4.39 5.25
C LEU A 235 -15.45 -5.45 6.34
N PRO A 236 -16.47 -6.25 6.69
CA PRO A 236 -16.33 -7.33 7.66
C PRO A 236 -15.27 -8.35 7.23
N ALA A 237 -14.40 -8.77 8.16
CA ALA A 237 -13.35 -9.75 7.89
C ALA A 237 -13.89 -11.07 7.32
N ALA A 238 -15.09 -11.49 7.77
CA ALA A 238 -15.78 -12.69 7.29
C ALA A 238 -16.15 -12.65 5.80
N ASN A 239 -16.14 -11.47 5.16
CA ASN A 239 -16.42 -11.31 3.74
C ASN A 239 -15.16 -11.44 2.86
N LEU A 240 -14.00 -11.67 3.49
CA LEU A 240 -12.70 -11.80 2.85
C LEU A 240 -12.16 -13.21 3.04
N VAL A 241 -11.45 -13.72 2.03
CA VAL A 241 -10.70 -14.98 2.16
C VAL A 241 -9.59 -14.83 3.21
N LYS A 242 -8.93 -13.67 3.18
CA LYS A 242 -7.95 -13.25 4.17
C LYS A 242 -8.17 -11.78 4.48
N ASP A 243 -8.11 -11.43 5.76
CA ASP A 243 -8.22 -10.05 6.19
C ASP A 243 -6.84 -9.39 6.14
N TYR A 244 -6.74 -8.31 5.37
CA TYR A 244 -5.52 -7.51 5.19
C TYR A 244 -5.67 -6.11 5.80
N PHE A 245 -6.81 -5.81 6.42
CA PHE A 245 -7.17 -4.47 6.82
C PHE A 245 -7.22 -4.33 8.34
N GLU A 246 -6.70 -3.22 8.82
CA GLU A 246 -6.94 -2.71 10.17
C GLU A 246 -8.23 -1.87 10.16
N ARG A 247 -8.96 -1.86 11.28
CA ARG A 247 -10.22 -1.12 11.45
C ARG A 247 -10.08 -0.15 12.63
N PRO A 248 -9.36 0.98 12.45
CA PRO A 248 -9.09 1.90 13.55
C PRO A 248 -10.39 2.51 14.06
N THR A 249 -10.46 2.69 15.38
CA THR A 249 -11.55 3.44 16.02
C THR A 249 -11.38 4.93 15.77
N ARG A 250 -12.42 5.71 16.07
CA ARG A 250 -12.33 7.18 16.06
C ARG A 250 -11.14 7.69 16.88
N SER A 251 -10.96 7.18 18.10
CA SER A 251 -9.86 7.58 18.97
C SER A 251 -8.48 7.23 18.40
N ASP A 252 -8.37 6.11 17.68
CA ASP A 252 -7.12 5.76 17.00
C ASP A 252 -6.83 6.77 15.88
N VAL A 253 -7.84 7.12 15.07
CA VAL A 253 -7.67 8.11 13.99
C VAL A 253 -7.36 9.51 14.52
N GLU A 254 -7.99 9.96 15.61
CA GLU A 254 -7.67 11.22 16.28
C GLU A 254 -6.22 11.24 16.81
N MET A 255 -5.71 10.09 17.28
CA MET A 255 -4.31 9.97 17.72
C MET A 255 -3.33 10.00 16.54
N ILE A 256 -3.66 9.34 15.43
CA ILE A 256 -2.79 9.19 14.25
C ILE A 256 -2.78 10.46 13.39
N VAL A 257 -3.94 11.10 13.24
CA VAL A 257 -4.18 12.27 12.39
C VAL A 257 -4.65 13.44 13.24
N PRO A 258 -3.84 13.95 14.19
CA PRO A 258 -4.28 14.92 15.18
C PRO A 258 -4.67 16.28 14.58
N ASN A 259 -4.19 16.60 13.38
CA ASN A 259 -4.54 17.83 12.67
C ASN A 259 -5.69 17.61 11.66
N GLY A 260 -6.38 16.46 11.70
CA GLY A 260 -7.48 16.15 10.78
C GLY A 260 -8.76 16.94 11.08
N PRO A 261 -9.66 17.06 10.09
CA PRO A 261 -10.93 17.77 10.24
C PRO A 261 -11.95 16.94 11.02
N GLN A 262 -12.94 17.58 11.64
CA GLN A 262 -13.96 16.88 12.43
C GLN A 262 -14.73 15.83 11.59
N CYS A 263 -14.97 16.13 10.31
CA CYS A 263 -15.64 15.21 9.40
C CYS A 263 -14.89 13.88 9.21
N LEU A 264 -13.56 13.86 9.34
CA LEU A 264 -12.74 12.64 9.21
C LEU A 264 -13.04 11.67 10.36
N TYR A 265 -13.09 12.22 11.58
CA TYR A 265 -13.39 11.46 12.78
C TYR A 265 -14.84 10.98 12.79
N ASP A 266 -15.76 11.81 12.31
CA ASP A 266 -17.18 11.46 12.20
C ASP A 266 -17.42 10.38 11.14
N LEU A 267 -16.73 10.43 10.00
CA LEU A 267 -16.74 9.34 9.01
C LEU A 267 -16.23 8.03 9.63
N THR A 268 -15.12 8.08 10.37
CA THR A 268 -14.57 6.89 11.03
C THR A 268 -15.55 6.28 12.02
N GLN A 269 -16.22 7.11 12.82
CA GLN A 269 -17.17 6.64 13.84
C GLN A 269 -18.47 6.11 13.23
N ASN A 270 -19.03 6.81 12.26
CA ASN A 270 -20.39 6.58 11.78
C ASN A 270 -20.46 5.68 10.55
N VAL A 271 -19.46 5.77 9.67
CA VAL A 271 -19.37 5.00 8.43
C VAL A 271 -18.43 3.80 8.60
N GLY A 272 -17.35 3.99 9.35
CA GLY A 272 -16.28 3.01 9.53
C GLY A 272 -15.10 3.30 8.60
N THR A 273 -13.93 2.86 9.03
CA THR A 273 -12.66 3.04 8.32
C THR A 273 -11.94 1.70 8.21
N ILE A 274 -11.36 1.44 7.05
CA ILE A 274 -10.38 0.38 6.86
C ILE A 274 -9.06 0.99 6.41
N THR A 275 -7.97 0.41 6.89
CA THR A 275 -6.62 0.82 6.50
C THR A 275 -5.71 -0.37 6.26
N MET A 276 -4.69 -0.22 5.44
CA MET A 276 -3.66 -1.21 5.16
C MET A 276 -2.30 -0.52 5.09
N HIS A 277 -1.36 -0.93 5.93
CA HIS A 277 0.03 -0.44 5.86
C HIS A 277 0.90 -1.38 5.03
N ILE A 278 1.72 -0.82 4.15
CA ILE A 278 2.52 -1.53 3.16
C ILE A 278 3.98 -1.09 3.31
N TYR A 279 4.78 -1.95 3.94
CA TYR A 279 6.16 -1.65 4.34
C TYR A 279 7.17 -2.14 3.32
N TYR A 280 8.09 -1.24 2.96
CA TYR A 280 9.21 -1.49 2.04
C TYR A 280 10.49 -1.91 2.75
N VAL A 281 10.50 -1.82 4.08
CA VAL A 281 11.61 -2.18 4.95
C VAL A 281 11.41 -3.56 5.59
N ASP A 282 12.50 -4.24 5.91
CA ASP A 282 12.46 -5.63 6.38
C ASP A 282 12.09 -5.76 7.86
N SER A 283 12.36 -4.72 8.65
CA SER A 283 12.14 -4.71 10.11
C SER A 283 11.27 -3.52 10.54
N PRO A 284 9.99 -3.48 10.12
CA PRO A 284 9.08 -2.39 10.48
C PRO A 284 8.87 -2.27 11.99
N PHE A 285 9.02 -3.37 12.73
CA PHE A 285 8.96 -3.40 14.19
C PHE A 285 10.16 -2.72 14.90
N LEU A 286 11.14 -2.20 14.17
CA LEU A 286 12.25 -1.40 14.71
C LEU A 286 12.06 0.11 14.48
N ILE A 287 11.03 0.52 13.74
CA ILE A 287 10.72 1.92 13.48
C ILE A 287 10.36 2.59 14.82
N ASN A 288 11.05 3.66 15.16
CA ASN A 288 10.80 4.40 16.38
C ASN A 288 10.55 5.89 16.09
N CYS A 289 9.91 6.55 17.05
CA CYS A 289 9.57 7.97 16.99
C CYS A 289 10.36 8.80 18.00
N PHE A 290 11.40 8.21 18.58
CA PHE A 290 12.25 8.84 19.58
C PHE A 290 13.55 9.26 18.93
N ASN A 291 13.54 10.42 18.27
CA ASN A 291 14.69 11.31 18.05
C ASN A 291 14.22 12.51 17.21
N ASN A 292 14.77 13.69 17.54
CA ASN A 292 14.69 14.95 16.80
C ASN A 292 16.02 15.17 16.07
#